data_AF-A0A2K5F515-F1
#
_entry.id   AF-A0A2K5F515-F1
#
_cell.length_a   1.000
_cell.length_b   1.000
_cell.length_c   1.000
_cell.angle_alpha   90.00
_cell.angle_beta   90.00
_cell.angle_gamma   90.00
#
_symmetry.space_group_name_H-M   'P 1'
#
loop_
_entity.id
_entity.type
_entity.pdbx_description
1 polymer ?
#
loop_
_entity_poly.entity_id
_entity_poly.type
_entity_poly.pdbx_seq_one_letter_code
_entity_poly.pdbx_strand_id
1 'polypeptide(L)'
;MALLYYNQGCSQHFDPEINSDHACTYHPGVPVFHDGWSCCKRRTTDFSYFLSIVACTKGRHNSEKPPEPVKPKVKTTEKKLSELKPKFQEHIIQAPQPVEAIERSSCYYCQ
;
A
#
# COMPACT_ATOMS: atom_id res chain seq x y z
N MET A 1 18.17 19.80 -15.28
CA MET A 1 17.86 19.72 -13.82
C MET A 1 16.58 18.91 -13.69
N ALA A 2 16.63 17.71 -13.11
CA ALA A 2 15.40 16.93 -12.88
C ALA A 2 14.61 17.61 -11.76
N LEU A 3 13.50 18.26 -12.10
CA LEU A 3 12.60 18.83 -11.11
C LEU A 3 11.91 17.69 -10.36
N LEU A 4 11.84 17.78 -9.03
CA LEU A 4 11.06 16.88 -8.19
C LEU A 4 9.60 17.33 -8.27
N TYR A 5 8.69 16.38 -8.50
CA TYR A 5 7.26 16.64 -8.64
C TYR A 5 6.48 15.99 -7.50
N TYR A 6 5.40 16.65 -7.08
CA TYR A 6 4.74 16.35 -5.80
C TYR A 6 3.36 15.69 -5.95
N ASN A 7 2.93 15.38 -7.17
CA ASN A 7 1.68 14.67 -7.42
C ASN A 7 1.78 13.23 -6.89
N GLN A 8 0.86 12.84 -6.02
CA GLN A 8 0.92 11.55 -5.33
C GLN A 8 0.66 10.38 -6.29
N GLY A 9 1.51 9.35 -6.22
CA GLY A 9 1.44 8.20 -7.13
C GLY A 9 2.01 8.44 -8.53
N CYS A 10 2.64 9.59 -8.78
CA CYS A 10 3.39 9.84 -10.02
C CYS A 10 4.87 9.50 -9.82
N SER A 11 5.36 8.48 -10.54
CA SER A 11 6.76 8.04 -10.48
C SER A 11 7.60 8.47 -11.69
N GLN A 12 7.08 9.37 -12.53
CA GLN A 12 7.69 9.75 -13.80
C GLN A 12 8.51 11.03 -13.68
N HIS A 13 9.71 11.00 -14.26
CA HIS A 13 10.50 12.20 -14.56
C HIS A 13 10.05 12.73 -15.92
N PHE A 14 9.86 14.05 -16.04
CA PHE A 14 9.48 14.65 -17.32
C PHE A 14 10.05 16.07 -17.40
N ASP A 15 10.16 16.58 -18.63
CA ASP A 15 10.63 17.92 -18.89
C ASP A 15 9.50 18.96 -18.72
N PRO A 16 9.71 20.02 -17.92
CA PRO A 16 8.68 21.04 -17.69
C PRO A 16 8.18 21.72 -18.98
N GLU A 17 9.00 21.75 -20.03
CA GLU A 17 8.64 22.33 -21.34
C GLU A 17 7.58 21.51 -22.10
N ILE A 18 7.40 20.23 -21.76
CA ILE A 18 6.44 19.31 -22.41
C ILE A 18 5.29 18.89 -21.46
N ASN A 19 5.03 19.67 -20.40
CA ASN A 19 3.97 19.41 -19.42
C ASN A 19 2.56 19.59 -20.00
N SER A 20 2.05 18.59 -20.71
CA SER A 20 0.68 18.57 -21.21
C SER A 20 -0.34 18.10 -20.16
N ASP A 21 -1.63 18.33 -20.41
CA ASP A 21 -2.74 17.91 -19.54
C ASP A 21 -2.88 16.38 -19.39
N HIS A 22 -2.05 15.60 -20.07
CA HIS A 22 -2.02 14.14 -19.98
C HIS A 22 -0.63 13.58 -19.64
N ALA A 23 0.34 14.44 -19.32
CA ALA A 23 1.71 14.04 -19.02
C ALA A 23 1.81 13.27 -17.69
N CYS A 24 1.01 13.66 -16.70
CA CYS A 24 1.03 13.06 -15.36
C CYS A 24 -0.18 12.16 -15.14
N THR A 25 0.02 11.02 -14.48
CA THR A 25 -1.08 10.26 -13.87
C THR A 25 -0.87 10.19 -12.36
N TYR A 26 -1.83 10.66 -11.58
CA TYR A 26 -1.70 10.78 -10.12
C TYR A 26 -3.04 10.58 -9.38
N HIS A 27 -2.97 10.56 -8.05
CA HIS A 27 -4.11 10.61 -7.15
C HIS A 27 -4.29 12.04 -6.62
N PRO A 28 -5.39 12.75 -6.96
CA PRO A 28 -5.68 14.08 -6.40
C PRO A 28 -6.26 14.02 -4.98
N GLY A 29 -6.66 12.82 -4.53
CA GLY A 29 -7.23 12.60 -3.21
C GLY A 29 -6.18 12.39 -2.11
N VAL A 30 -6.67 12.18 -0.89
CA VAL A 30 -5.85 11.84 0.26
C VAL A 30 -5.83 10.33 0.49
N PRO A 31 -4.76 9.77 1.06
CA PRO A 31 -4.73 8.39 1.50
C PRO A 31 -5.70 8.17 2.68
N VAL A 32 -6.54 7.15 2.60
CA VAL A 32 -7.53 6.75 3.61
C VAL A 32 -7.28 5.28 3.97
N PHE A 33 -7.01 5.01 5.25
CA PHE A 33 -6.78 3.65 5.72
C PHE A 33 -8.06 2.80 5.58
N HIS A 34 -7.94 1.53 5.15
CA HIS A 34 -9.01 0.61 4.70
C HIS A 34 -9.72 0.99 3.38
N ASP A 35 -9.93 2.27 3.11
CA ASP A 35 -10.70 2.73 1.95
C ASP A 35 -9.85 3.14 0.73
N GLY A 36 -8.52 3.08 0.84
CA GLY A 36 -7.61 3.39 -0.27
C GLY A 36 -7.48 4.90 -0.48
N TRP A 37 -7.71 5.40 -1.70
CA TRP A 37 -7.57 6.82 -2.03
C TRP A 37 -8.93 7.50 -2.14
N SER A 38 -9.11 8.68 -1.54
CA SER A 38 -10.41 9.38 -1.58
C SER A 38 -10.89 9.76 -2.99
N CYS A 39 -9.98 9.78 -3.97
CA CYS A 39 -10.28 10.10 -5.37
C CYS A 39 -10.76 8.92 -6.22
N CYS A 40 -10.67 7.66 -5.75
CA CYS A 40 -11.09 6.50 -6.54
C CYS A 40 -11.56 5.33 -5.67
N LYS A 41 -12.41 4.46 -6.21
CA LYS A 41 -13.05 3.38 -5.43
C LYS A 41 -12.20 2.11 -5.24
N ARG A 42 -10.86 2.21 -5.34
CA ARG A 42 -9.94 1.08 -5.11
C ARG A 42 -9.66 0.96 -3.62
N ARG A 43 -10.27 -0.04 -2.97
CA ARG A 43 -10.13 -0.32 -1.54
C ARG A 43 -9.18 -1.47 -1.30
N THR A 44 -8.43 -1.40 -0.21
CA THR A 44 -7.53 -2.46 0.23
C THR A 44 -7.25 -2.33 1.72
N THR A 45 -7.08 -3.48 2.38
CA THR A 45 -6.58 -3.56 3.75
C THR A 45 -5.09 -3.90 3.80
N ASP A 46 -4.51 -4.33 2.68
CA ASP A 46 -3.08 -4.62 2.57
C ASP A 46 -2.28 -3.35 2.24
N PHE A 47 -1.25 -3.08 3.05
CA PHE A 47 -0.42 -1.89 2.91
C PHE A 47 0.46 -1.93 1.66
N SER A 48 0.97 -3.10 1.29
CA SER A 48 1.82 -3.26 0.10
C SER A 48 1.01 -3.00 -1.17
N TYR A 49 -0.22 -3.51 -1.21
CA TYR A 49 -1.17 -3.25 -2.28
C TYR A 49 -1.58 -1.77 -2.30
N PHE A 50 -1.76 -1.13 -1.14
CA PHE A 50 -2.08 0.30 -1.07
C PHE A 50 -1.03 1.18 -1.79
N LEU A 51 0.26 0.88 -1.59
CA LEU A 51 1.35 1.60 -2.25
C LEU A 51 1.44 1.34 -3.76
N SER A 52 0.90 0.21 -4.23
CA SER A 52 0.87 -0.16 -5.66
C SER A 52 -0.43 0.20 -6.37
N ILE A 53 -1.39 0.86 -5.70
CA ILE A 53 -2.62 1.33 -6.34
C ILE A 53 -2.25 2.28 -7.48
N VAL A 54 -2.71 1.94 -8.68
CA VAL A 54 -2.50 2.76 -9.87
C VAL A 54 -3.28 4.07 -9.76
N ALA A 55 -2.55 5.17 -9.99
CA ALA A 55 -3.07 6.51 -10.11
C ALA A 55 -4.30 6.61 -11.02
N CYS A 56 -5.27 7.44 -10.66
CA CYS A 56 -6.59 7.45 -11.31
C CYS A 56 -6.88 8.68 -12.17
N THR A 57 -6.11 9.76 -12.05
CA THR A 57 -6.39 11.03 -12.72
C THR A 57 -5.22 11.40 -13.62
N LYS A 58 -5.51 11.89 -14.83
CA LYS A 58 -4.51 12.47 -15.73
C LYS A 58 -4.51 13.99 -15.60
N GLY A 59 -3.35 14.61 -15.67
CA GLY A 59 -3.21 16.05 -15.59
C GLY A 59 -1.78 16.50 -15.87
N ARG A 60 -1.50 17.76 -15.54
CA ARG A 60 -0.14 18.31 -15.53
C ARG A 60 0.58 17.90 -14.25
N HIS A 61 1.90 17.78 -14.34
CA HIS A 61 2.70 17.60 -13.15
C HIS A 61 2.82 18.91 -12.36
N ASN A 62 2.89 18.80 -11.03
CA ASN A 62 3.03 19.94 -10.12
C ASN A 62 4.47 20.03 -9.57
N SER A 63 5.18 21.11 -9.92
CA SER A 63 6.55 21.41 -9.46
C SER A 63 6.59 22.07 -8.08
N GLU A 64 5.46 22.54 -7.57
CA GLU A 64 5.40 23.23 -6.28
C GLU A 64 5.21 22.23 -5.14
N LYS A 65 6.05 22.35 -4.11
CA LYS A 65 5.91 21.54 -2.90
C LYS A 65 4.58 21.89 -2.23
N PRO A 66 3.65 20.93 -2.07
CA PRO A 66 2.43 21.17 -1.32
C PRO A 66 2.79 21.58 0.11
N PRO A 67 2.01 22.48 0.73
CA PRO A 67 2.19 22.81 2.14
C PRO A 67 2.11 21.53 2.97
N GLU A 68 2.97 21.40 3.98
CA GLU A 68 2.98 20.21 4.83
C GLU A 68 1.58 19.99 5.41
N PRO A 69 1.01 18.77 5.30
CA PRO A 69 -0.30 18.50 5.86
C PRO A 69 -0.23 18.69 7.38
N VAL A 70 -1.00 19.65 7.87
CA VAL A 70 -1.13 19.89 9.31
C VAL A 70 -1.68 18.62 9.93
N LYS A 71 -0.89 17.96 10.78
CA LYS A 71 -1.30 16.71 11.44
C LYS A 71 -2.65 16.96 12.12
N PRO A 72 -3.73 16.24 11.75
CA PRO A 72 -4.97 16.35 12.49
C PRO A 72 -4.69 15.96 13.94
N LYS A 73 -5.03 16.84 14.89
CA LYS A 73 -4.99 16.53 16.33
C LYS A 73 -6.00 15.40 16.58
N VAL A 74 -5.54 14.16 16.51
CA VAL A 74 -6.30 13.02 17.00
C VAL A 74 -6.45 13.25 18.50
N LYS A 75 -7.63 13.69 18.93
CA LYS A 75 -8.03 13.61 20.33
C LYS A 75 -8.25 12.13 20.61
N THR A 76 -7.18 11.43 20.97
CA THR A 76 -7.31 10.13 21.63
C THR A 76 -8.01 10.40 22.95
N THR A 77 -9.34 10.24 23.00
CA THR A 77 -10.04 10.04 24.27
C THR A 77 -9.51 8.73 24.82
N GLU A 78 -8.58 8.81 25.78
CA GLU A 78 -7.81 7.71 26.39
C GLU A 78 -8.65 6.68 27.16
N LYS A 79 -9.97 6.62 26.97
CA LYS A 79 -10.88 5.88 27.84
C LYS A 79 -11.64 4.77 27.13
N LYS A 80 -10.93 3.83 26.48
CA LYS A 80 -11.30 2.39 26.48
C LYS A 80 -10.30 1.42 25.79
N LEU A 81 -8.98 1.68 25.83
CA LEU A 81 -7.99 0.75 25.25
C LEU A 81 -7.57 -0.39 26.21
N SER A 82 -8.00 -0.36 27.48
CA SER A 82 -7.58 -1.35 28.49
C SER A 82 -8.40 -2.64 28.54
N GLU A 83 -9.50 -2.77 27.81
CA GLU A 83 -10.41 -3.94 27.91
C GLU A 83 -10.48 -4.84 26.65
N LEU A 84 -9.76 -4.51 25.58
CA LEU A 84 -9.66 -5.39 24.40
C LEU A 84 -8.29 -6.06 24.31
N LYS A 85 -7.76 -6.57 25.43
CA LYS A 85 -6.77 -7.66 25.31
C LYS A 85 -7.54 -8.87 24.78
N PRO A 86 -7.34 -9.32 23.52
CA PRO A 86 -7.80 -10.65 23.17
C PRO A 86 -7.15 -11.60 24.18
N LYS A 87 -7.96 -12.41 24.88
CA LYS A 87 -7.42 -13.54 25.61
C LYS A 87 -6.82 -14.46 24.57
N PHE A 88 -5.53 -14.30 24.33
CA PHE A 88 -4.74 -15.27 23.61
C PHE A 88 -4.76 -16.53 24.48
N GLN A 89 -5.72 -17.43 24.21
CA GLN A 89 -5.58 -18.81 24.61
C GLN A 89 -4.51 -19.37 23.70
N GLU A 90 -3.29 -19.43 24.23
CA GLU A 90 -2.17 -20.13 23.62
C GLU A 90 -2.50 -21.63 23.59
N HIS A 91 -3.37 -22.04 22.66
CA HIS A 91 -3.42 -23.43 22.25
C HIS A 91 -2.21 -23.64 21.36
N ILE A 92 -1.14 -24.13 21.96
CA ILE A 92 0.03 -24.64 21.26
C ILE A 92 -0.47 -25.83 20.44
N ILE A 93 -0.74 -25.59 19.16
CA ILE A 93 -0.96 -26.68 18.20
C ILE A 93 0.41 -27.35 18.07
N GLN A 94 0.62 -28.46 18.77
CA GLN A 94 1.80 -29.28 18.56
C GLN A 94 1.81 -29.70 17.09
N ALA A 95 2.90 -29.38 16.39
CA ALA A 95 3.13 -29.91 15.06
C ALA A 95 3.02 -31.44 15.13
N PRO A 96 2.17 -32.08 14.30
CA PRO A 96 2.18 -33.53 14.22
C PRO A 96 3.59 -33.98 13.88
N GLN A 97 4.08 -35.00 14.59
CA GLN A 97 5.39 -35.59 14.29
C GLN A 97 5.41 -36.01 12.83
N PRO A 98 6.54 -35.80 12.12
CA PRO A 98 6.64 -36.16 10.71
C PRO A 98 6.38 -37.65 10.58
N VAL A 99 5.25 -38.00 9.96
CA VAL A 99 5.01 -39.38 9.54
C VAL A 99 6.03 -39.70 8.46
N GLU A 100 6.57 -40.91 8.53
CA GLU A 100 7.81 -41.36 7.92
C GLU A 100 7.98 -40.99 6.44
N ALA A 101 9.25 -40.80 6.06
CA ALA A 101 9.68 -40.45 4.72
C ALA A 101 9.00 -41.34 3.66
N ILE A 102 8.18 -40.73 2.81
CA ILE A 102 7.73 -41.37 1.58
C ILE A 102 8.98 -41.57 0.73
N GLU A 103 9.50 -42.80 0.71
CA GLU A 103 10.47 -43.20 -0.31
C GLU A 103 9.82 -43.00 -1.68
N ARG A 104 10.23 -41.95 -2.38
CA ARG A 104 9.96 -41.83 -3.82
C ARG A 104 10.78 -42.94 -4.48
N SER A 105 10.12 -44.06 -4.75
CA SER A 105 10.62 -45.09 -5.64
C SER A 105 11.13 -44.40 -6.92
N SER A 106 12.40 -44.64 -7.21
CA SER A 106 13.13 -44.04 -8.34
C SER A 106 12.33 -44.16 -9.63
N CYS A 107 11.81 -43.04 -10.15
CA CYS A 107 11.25 -43.01 -11.49
C CYS A 107 12.40 -43.01 -12.50
N TYR A 108 12.84 -44.21 -12.87
CA TYR A 108 13.67 -44.46 -14.04
C TYR A 108 12.84 -44.20 -15.31
N TYR A 109 12.81 -42.97 -15.80
CA TYR A 109 12.75 -42.68 -17.25
C TYR A 109 12.92 -41.17 -17.48
N CYS A 110 14.08 -40.76 -17.93
CA CYS A 110 14.22 -39.61 -18.82
C CYS A 110 14.91 -40.14 -20.06
N GLN A 111 14.20 -40.02 -21.18
CA GLN A 111 14.68 -40.26 -22.53
C GLN A 111 14.69 -38.90 -23.23
#